data_AF-A0A8S0VGL1-F1
#
_entry.id   AF-A0A8S0VGL1-F1
#
_cell.length_a   1.000
_cell.length_b   1.000
_cell.length_c   1.000
_cell.angle_alpha   90.00
_cell.angle_beta   90.00
_cell.angle_gamma   90.00
#
_symmetry.space_group_name_H-M   'P 1'
#
loop_
_entity.id
_entity.type
_entity.pdbx_description
1 polymer ?
#
loop_
_entity_poly.entity_id
_entity_poly.type
_entity_poly.pdbx_seq_one_letter_code
_entity_poly.pdbx_strand_id
1 'polypeptide(L)'
;MVLLSTSDPSGIAYIQTMNLDGESNLKTRYARQETNKLVLDGTIISWIITCEQPNRNVYEFTANLEINGLRFPLSQLNIILHGCQLKNTEWVVGVVVYAEQCNVTC
;
A
#
# COMPACT_ATOMS: atom_id res chain seq x y z
N MET A 1 1.32 -2.84 -3.78
CA MET A 1 2.09 -1.68 -3.29
C MET A 1 1.61 -1.28 -1.90
N VAL A 2 2.50 -1.20 -0.91
CA VAL A 2 2.19 -0.72 0.45
C VAL A 2 2.00 0.80 0.41
N LEU A 3 0.91 1.32 0.99
CA LEU A 3 0.69 2.77 1.09
C LEU A 3 1.58 3.37 2.18
N LEU A 4 2.33 4.41 1.82
CA LEU A 4 3.10 5.23 2.75
C LEU A 4 2.42 6.56 3.05
N SER A 5 1.83 7.20 2.04
CA SER A 5 1.17 8.49 2.17
C SER A 5 0.06 8.65 1.15
N THR A 6 -0.90 9.52 1.45
CA THR A 6 -2.04 9.83 0.57
C THR A 6 -2.25 11.35 0.55
N SER A 7 -3.00 11.83 -0.44
CA SER A 7 -3.43 13.23 -0.50
C SER A 7 -4.30 13.65 0.69
N ASP A 8 -4.86 12.70 1.45
CA ASP A 8 -5.63 12.98 2.66
C ASP A 8 -4.68 13.04 3.88
N PRO A 9 -4.71 14.12 4.69
CA PRO A 9 -3.86 14.24 5.89
C PRO A 9 -4.08 13.12 6.91
N SER A 10 -5.25 12.49 6.92
CA SER A 10 -5.60 11.35 7.78
C SER A 10 -5.00 10.04 7.28
N GLY A 11 -4.37 10.02 6.09
CA GLY A 11 -3.76 8.85 5.47
C GLY A 11 -4.77 7.93 4.79
N ILE A 12 -5.97 8.42 4.45
CA ILE A 12 -7.04 7.63 3.83
C ILE A 12 -6.89 7.65 2.31
N ALA A 13 -7.13 6.51 1.66
CA ALA A 13 -7.27 6.39 0.21
C ALA A 13 -8.48 5.51 -0.13
N TYR A 14 -9.16 5.79 -1.24
CA TYR A 14 -10.24 4.96 -1.74
C TYR A 14 -9.84 4.28 -3.04
N ILE A 15 -10.08 2.97 -3.09
CA ILE A 15 -9.81 2.16 -4.27
C ILE A 15 -11.06 1.43 -4.73
N GLN A 16 -11.14 1.16 -6.02
CA GLN A 16 -12.19 0.35 -6.61
C GLN A 16 -11.57 -0.91 -7.22
N THR A 17 -12.20 -2.07 -6.99
CA THR A 17 -11.67 -3.38 -7.38
C THR A 17 -12.39 -4.01 -8.57
N MET A 18 -13.15 -3.23 -9.37
CA MET A 18 -13.88 -3.74 -10.54
C MET A 18 -13.06 -4.63 -11.49
N ASN A 19 -11.77 -4.35 -11.66
CA ASN A 19 -10.90 -5.15 -12.54
C ASN A 19 -10.35 -6.43 -11.88
N LEU A 20 -10.52 -6.61 -10.57
CA LEU A 20 -10.05 -7.76 -9.80
C LEU A 20 -11.18 -8.75 -9.49
N ASP A 21 -12.28 -8.26 -8.94
CA ASP A 21 -13.38 -9.08 -8.41
C ASP A 21 -14.75 -8.67 -8.98
N GLY A 22 -14.80 -7.66 -9.86
CA GLY A 22 -16.05 -7.12 -10.40
C GLY A 22 -16.83 -6.24 -9.42
N GLU A 23 -16.29 -5.95 -8.23
CA GLU A 23 -16.97 -5.11 -7.25
C GLU A 23 -16.85 -3.63 -7.61
N SER A 24 -18.00 -2.96 -7.75
CA SER A 24 -18.09 -1.52 -8.01
C SER A 24 -17.93 -0.66 -6.76
N ASN A 25 -17.97 -1.27 -5.56
CA ASN A 25 -17.89 -0.55 -4.30
C ASN A 25 -16.49 0.00 -4.05
N LEU A 26 -16.45 1.18 -3.42
CA LEU A 26 -15.20 1.75 -2.94
C LEU A 26 -14.75 1.00 -1.68
N LYS A 27 -13.50 0.55 -1.70
CA LYS A 27 -12.81 -0.03 -0.54
C LYS A 27 -11.85 1.02 0.03
N THR A 28 -11.91 1.23 1.33
CA THR A 28 -11.00 2.15 2.02
C THR A 28 -9.65 1.47 2.28
N ARG A 29 -8.57 2.24 2.13
CA ARG A 29 -7.20 1.87 2.44
C ARG A 29 -6.55 2.97 3.28
N TYR A 30 -5.55 2.57 4.05
CA TYR A 30 -4.92 3.45 5.04
C TYR A 30 -3.40 3.39 4.91
N ALA A 31 -2.79 4.54 4.73
CA ALA A 31 -1.38 4.76 5.07
C ALA A 31 -1.24 4.78 6.60
N ARG A 32 -0.07 4.36 7.10
CA ARG A 32 0.25 4.53 8.53
C ARG A 32 0.44 6.02 8.81
N GLN A 33 -0.03 6.49 9.96
CA GLN A 33 0.10 7.92 10.30
C GLN A 33 1.56 8.34 10.41
N GLU A 34 2.39 7.43 10.90
CA GLU A 34 3.83 7.59 11.02
C GLU A 34 4.47 7.83 9.64
N THR A 35 4.12 7.01 8.64
CA THR A 35 4.65 7.19 7.28
C THR A 35 4.04 8.39 6.59
N ASN A 36 2.74 8.65 6.78
CA ASN A 36 2.06 9.75 6.10
C ASN A 36 2.68 11.09 6.48
N LYS A 37 2.88 11.33 7.79
CA LYS A 37 3.52 12.55 8.29
C LYS A 37 4.94 12.71 7.77
N LEU A 38 5.75 11.65 7.88
CA LEU A 38 7.15 11.70 7.47
C LEU A 38 7.32 12.00 5.97
N VAL A 39 6.47 11.43 5.12
CA VAL A 39 6.48 11.69 3.67
C VAL A 39 5.98 13.12 3.36
N LEU A 40 4.92 13.58 4.02
CA LEU A 40 4.39 14.94 3.83
C LEU A 40 5.37 16.02 4.30
N ASP A 41 6.07 15.77 5.41
CA ASP A 41 7.10 16.66 5.97
C ASP A 41 8.41 16.61 5.18
N GLY A 42 8.52 15.75 4.14
CA GLY A 42 9.73 15.58 3.34
C GLY A 42 10.92 15.04 4.13
N THR A 43 10.67 14.38 5.27
CA THR A 43 11.72 13.90 6.16
C THR A 43 12.30 12.60 5.62
N ILE A 44 13.61 12.59 5.39
CA ILE A 44 14.32 11.40 4.90
C ILE A 44 14.66 10.51 6.10
N ILE A 45 13.97 9.38 6.22
CA ILE A 45 14.21 8.35 7.25
C ILE A 45 14.36 7.00 6.57
N SER A 46 15.14 6.11 7.19
CA SER A 46 15.25 4.71 6.75
C SER A 46 14.09 3.89 7.31
N TRP A 47 13.48 3.10 6.43
CA TRP A 47 12.36 2.21 6.73
C TRP A 47 12.64 0.84 6.13
N ILE A 48 12.22 -0.20 6.83
CA ILE A 48 12.32 -1.58 6.35
C ILE A 48 10.92 -2.18 6.34
N ILE A 49 10.47 -2.67 5.18
CA ILE A 49 9.22 -3.42 5.06
C ILE A 49 9.57 -4.89 4.88
N THR A 50 9.12 -5.72 5.82
CA THR A 50 9.23 -7.18 5.74
C THR A 50 7.85 -7.76 5.50
N CYS A 51 7.63 -8.39 4.35
CA CYS A 51 6.38 -9.05 4.01
C CYS A 51 6.57 -10.56 3.85
N GLU A 52 5.47 -11.31 3.92
CA GLU A 52 5.46 -12.72 3.58
C GLU A 52 5.77 -12.97 2.09
N GLN A 53 5.95 -14.24 1.70
CA GLN A 53 6.05 -14.59 0.29
C GLN A 53 4.71 -14.32 -0.43
N PRO A 54 4.72 -13.99 -1.73
CA PRO A 54 3.50 -13.81 -2.50
C PRO A 54 2.60 -15.04 -2.36
N ASN A 55 1.39 -14.84 -1.83
CA ASN A 55 0.38 -15.89 -1.72
C ASN A 55 -0.70 -15.68 -2.80
N ARG A 56 -1.43 -16.75 -3.17
CA ARG A 56 -2.52 -16.65 -4.16
C ARG A 56 -3.79 -15.98 -3.60
N ASN A 57 -3.85 -15.80 -2.29
CA ASN A 57 -4.98 -15.19 -1.62
C ASN A 57 -4.84 -13.66 -1.64
N VAL A 58 -5.35 -13.04 -2.69
CA VAL A 58 -5.32 -11.57 -2.84
C VAL A 58 -6.00 -10.81 -1.68
N TYR A 59 -6.76 -11.51 -0.83
CA TYR A 59 -7.39 -10.94 0.36
C TYR A 59 -6.52 -11.00 1.62
N GLU A 60 -5.41 -11.71 1.58
CA GLU A 60 -4.54 -11.93 2.72
C GLU A 60 -3.18 -11.30 2.46
N PHE A 61 -2.86 -10.30 3.27
CA PHE A 61 -1.56 -9.64 3.25
C PHE A 61 -1.12 -9.36 4.67
N THR A 62 0.04 -9.90 5.02
CA THR A 62 0.73 -9.65 6.29
C THR A 62 2.12 -9.10 6.02
N ALA A 63 2.41 -7.94 6.60
CA ALA A 63 3.76 -7.38 6.60
C ALA A 63 4.04 -6.62 7.90
N ASN A 64 5.31 -6.27 8.11
CA ASN A 64 5.74 -5.40 9.20
C ASN A 64 6.59 -4.28 8.63
N LEU A 65 6.29 -3.06 9.05
CA LEU A 65 7.05 -1.86 8.78
C LEU A 65 7.90 -1.53 10.00
N GLU A 66 9.20 -1.38 9.83
CA GLU A 66 10.13 -0.98 10.87
C GLU A 66 10.63 0.44 10.61
N ILE A 67 10.44 1.34 11.58
CA ILE A 67 10.89 2.74 11.56
C ILE A 67 11.56 3.03 12.90
N ASN A 68 12.82 3.46 12.91
CA ASN A 68 13.56 3.80 14.14
C ASN A 68 13.53 2.68 15.21
N GLY A 69 13.56 1.41 14.78
CA GLY A 69 13.48 0.24 15.67
C GLY A 69 12.08 -0.08 16.20
N LEU A 70 11.06 0.72 15.86
CA LEU A 70 9.65 0.43 16.16
C LEU A 70 9.02 -0.35 15.02
N ARG A 71 8.26 -1.40 15.36
CA ARG A 71 7.58 -2.27 14.39
C ARG A 71 6.08 -2.00 14.38
N PHE A 72 5.56 -1.80 13.17
CA PHE A 72 4.16 -1.57 12.91
C PHE A 72 3.62 -2.68 12.00
N PRO A 73 2.61 -3.46 12.44
CA PRO A 73 2.02 -4.47 11.59
C PRO A 73 1.28 -3.81 10.43
N LEU A 74 1.31 -4.43 9.27
CA LEU A 74 0.57 -4.02 8.08
C LEU A 74 -0.33 -5.16 7.64
N SER A 75 -1.55 -4.81 7.25
CA SER A 75 -2.56 -5.76 6.78
C SER A 75 -3.06 -5.39 5.38
N GLN A 76 -4.03 -6.13 4.86
CA GLN A 76 -4.68 -5.86 3.57
C GLN A 76 -5.21 -4.41 3.45
N LEU A 77 -5.49 -3.76 4.58
CA LEU A 77 -5.92 -2.36 4.63
C LEU A 77 -4.81 -1.37 4.24
N ASN A 78 -3.55 -1.79 4.25
CA ASN A 78 -2.38 -0.96 3.98
C ASN A 78 -1.77 -1.20 2.59
N ILE A 79 -2.41 -1.99 1.73
CA ILE A 79 -1.91 -2.32 0.39
C ILE A 79 -2.93 -1.99 -0.70
N ILE A 80 -2.43 -1.49 -1.83
CA ILE A 80 -3.15 -1.41 -3.11
C ILE A 80 -2.61 -2.51 -4.02
N LEU A 81 -3.50 -3.34 -4.53
CA LEU A 81 -3.17 -4.41 -5.47
C LEU A 81 -3.16 -3.87 -6.91
N HIS A 82 -2.44 -4.58 -7.78
CA HIS A 82 -2.49 -4.33 -9.22
C HIS A 82 -3.95 -4.46 -9.72
N GLY A 83 -4.37 -3.62 -10.67
CA GLY A 83 -5.73 -3.62 -11.21
C GLY A 83 -6.75 -2.78 -10.41
N CYS A 84 -6.44 -2.39 -9.17
CA CYS A 84 -7.25 -1.43 -8.43
C CYS A 84 -7.20 -0.04 -9.09
N GLN A 85 -8.32 0.67 -9.10
CA GLN A 85 -8.38 2.07 -9.53
C GLN A 85 -8.47 2.98 -8.31
N LEU A 86 -7.63 4.02 -8.26
CA LEU A 86 -7.75 5.08 -7.27
C LEU A 86 -8.97 5.96 -7.60
N LYS A 87 -9.80 6.24 -6.59
CA LYS A 87 -11.00 7.09 -6.70
C LYS A 87 -11.04 8.02 -5.49
N ASN A 88 -11.60 9.22 -5.63
CA ASN A 88 -11.77 10.17 -4.52
C ASN A 88 -10.48 10.41 -3.68
N THR A 89 -9.32 10.24 -4.31
CA THR A 89 -7.99 10.43 -3.73
C THR A 89 -7.13 10.88 -4.89
N GLU A 90 -6.48 12.03 -4.75
CA GLU A 90 -5.78 12.68 -5.86
C GLU A 90 -4.48 11.95 -6.20
N TRP A 91 -3.73 11.59 -5.16
CA TRP A 91 -2.47 10.88 -5.29
C TRP A 91 -2.22 10.01 -4.06
N VAL A 92 -1.37 9.00 -4.26
CA VAL A 92 -0.83 8.14 -3.21
C VAL A 92 0.66 7.92 -3.44
N VAL A 93 1.41 7.80 -2.35
CA VAL A 93 2.81 7.40 -2.36
C VAL A 93 2.91 6.02 -1.71
N GLY A 94 3.65 5.12 -2.32
CA GLY A 94 3.80 3.77 -1.81
C GLY A 94 5.03 3.05 -2.34
N VAL A 95 5.32 1.89 -1.74
CA VAL A 95 6.44 1.03 -2.11
C VAL A 95 5.92 -0.27 -2.71
N VAL A 96 6.46 -0.63 -3.87
CA VAL A 96 6.14 -1.88 -4.54
C VAL A 96 6.87 -3.02 -3.82
N VAL A 97 6.09 -3.88 -3.14
CA VAL A 97 6.61 -5.06 -2.41
C VAL A 97 6.50 -6.36 -3.20
N TYR A 98 5.59 -6.40 -4.18
CA TYR A 98 5.44 -7.50 -5.12
C TYR A 98 5.45 -6.92 -6.52
N ALA A 99 6.44 -7.31 -7.30
CA ALA A 99 6.51 -7.04 -8.73
C ALA A 99 6.51 -8.40 -9.44
N GLU A 100 5.55 -8.59 -10.34
CA GLU A 100 5.56 -9.75 -11.23
C GLU A 100 6.85 -9.70 -12.05
N GLN A 101 7.52 -10.85 -12.18
CA GLN A 101 8.69 -10.98 -13.03
C GLN A 101 8.19 -10.85 -14.48
N CYS A 102 8.48 -9.73 -15.14
CA CYS A 102 8.23 -9.57 -16.57
C CYS A 102 9.09 -10.59 -17.33
N ASN A 103 8.51 -11.73 -17.70
CA ASN A 103 9.15 -12.76 -18.52
C ASN A 103 9.17 -12.34 -20.00
N VAL A 104 9.61 -11.12 -20.29
CA VAL A 104 9.90 -10.70 -21.66
C VAL A 104 11.23 -11.34 -22.02
N THR A 105 11.16 -12.53 -22.60
CA THR A 105 12.28 -13.10 -23.34
C THR A 105 12.49 -12.17 -24.53
N CYS A 106 13.62 -11.46 -24.53
CA CYS A 106 14.07 -10.63 -25.64
C CYS A 106 14.29 -11.48 -26.89
#